data_AF-A0A962YXR0-F1
#
_entry.id   AF-A0A962YXR0-F1
#
_cell.length_a   1.000
_cell.length_b   1.000
_cell.length_c   1.000
_cell.angle_alpha   90.00
_cell.angle_beta   90.00
_cell.angle_gamma   90.00
#
_symmetry.space_group_name_H-M   'P 1'
#
loop_
_entity.id
_entity.type
_entity.pdbx_description
1 polymer ?
#
loop_
_entity_poly.entity_id
_entity_poly.type
_entity_poly.pdbx_seq_one_letter_code
_entity_poly.pdbx_strand_id
1 'polypeptide(L)'
;MQAREKRLKSDLPQLIREFRTHIHHFIKDKRFGAAEYDKVVTLVAAIKKDPAFTPMMLLSSQKGYYPLHFLVMYKPKGDRVHAFTQLLNLTLEINPINVLTRGGNNTALIKAVERNNVIAVKLLRQANADIYAKNSQGMTAMRLARVMKQANKLDQHIMAWLQAPSINIMYEHQQDRLMWIVEDHGYTVADKLEQLEKLLVEGFSPNVIFANHLPIMHFACMLAKVKPENKPIYDLLLAYGGDRALKNSKGQTPEEYANVYLAANVAYKATKKREREEAENQQQLVLQATMKKHQHTTDTALQRITNDAMLLAARYVDEYLDLDDKHLQLKPHQIQAMHDFSEHLAKQRHVGYLDWPTGTGKTILAIAMMKALRRRVLIVAPTIVIMNQFADRINEFYPDISIGMYYGEQKSVGDITITTYQTLALLKDQGVHIANDIGLVIADEVHHALSAEYKKGIEQYIGNSIVVG
;
A
#
# COMPACT_ATOMS: atom_id res chain seq x y z
N MET A 1 -23.40 39.48 30.70
CA MET A 1 -23.41 38.00 30.71
C MET A 1 -24.80 37.40 30.55
N GLN A 2 -25.88 37.99 31.10
CA GLN A 2 -27.26 37.50 30.94
C GLN A 2 -27.91 37.73 29.55
N ALA A 3 -27.26 38.48 28.64
CA ALA A 3 -27.64 38.52 27.21
C ALA A 3 -27.03 37.38 26.39
N ARG A 4 -26.05 36.64 26.94
CA ARG A 4 -25.38 35.49 26.30
C ARG A 4 -26.10 34.17 26.58
N GLU A 5 -27.15 34.21 27.41
CA GLU A 5 -27.96 33.06 27.85
C GLU A 5 -29.35 32.99 27.21
N LYS A 6 -29.68 33.86 26.24
CA LYS A 6 -30.90 33.71 25.43
C LYS A 6 -30.55 33.35 23.98
N ARG A 7 -30.61 32.03 23.70
CA ARG A 7 -30.91 31.42 22.39
C ARG A 7 -29.92 31.68 21.24
N LEU A 8 -28.92 30.81 21.15
CA LEU A 8 -28.91 29.87 20.03
C LEU A 8 -29.10 28.49 20.66
N LYS A 9 -30.35 28.15 21.01
CA LYS A 9 -30.72 26.73 20.99
C LYS A 9 -30.58 26.40 19.52
N SER A 10 -29.47 25.78 19.16
CA SER A 10 -29.30 25.26 17.81
C SER A 10 -30.57 24.50 17.46
N ASP A 11 -31.21 24.86 16.35
CA ASP A 11 -32.40 24.15 15.85
C ASP A 11 -32.00 22.78 15.28
N LEU A 12 -30.70 22.47 15.23
CA LEU A 12 -30.14 21.22 14.72
C LEU A 12 -30.81 19.95 15.28
N PRO A 13 -31.10 19.80 16.59
CA PRO A 13 -31.79 18.61 17.08
C PRO A 13 -33.20 18.47 16.49
N GLN A 14 -33.90 19.59 16.26
CA GLN A 14 -35.21 19.61 15.62
C GLN A 14 -35.09 19.31 14.11
N LEU A 15 -34.15 19.95 13.41
CA LEU A 15 -33.87 19.70 11.99
C LEU A 15 -33.49 18.24 11.73
N ILE A 16 -32.65 17.66 12.57
CA ILE A 16 -32.26 16.24 12.51
C ILE A 16 -33.49 15.34 12.74
N ARG A 17 -34.36 15.69 13.69
CA ARG A 17 -35.61 14.93 13.95
C ARG A 17 -36.57 15.00 12.75
N GLU A 18 -36.71 16.16 12.12
CA GLU A 18 -37.53 16.35 10.93
C GLU A 18 -36.95 15.58 9.73
N PHE A 19 -35.65 15.71 9.45
CA PHE A 19 -34.96 14.96 8.41
C PHE A 19 -35.16 13.44 8.55
N ARG A 20 -35.02 12.92 9.78
CA ARG A 20 -35.28 11.49 10.07
C ARG A 20 -36.73 11.10 9.83
N THR A 21 -37.65 11.96 10.25
CA THR A 21 -39.09 11.76 10.03
C THR A 21 -39.40 11.62 8.54
N HIS A 22 -38.82 12.47 7.70
CA HIS A 22 -39.01 12.39 6.24
C HIS A 22 -38.42 11.12 5.62
N ILE A 23 -37.22 10.69 6.04
CA ILE A 23 -36.66 9.40 5.60
C ILE A 23 -37.56 8.23 6.02
N HIS A 24 -38.10 8.27 7.23
CA HIS A 24 -38.99 7.23 7.72
C HIS A 24 -40.33 7.19 6.97
N HIS A 25 -40.92 8.35 6.67
CA HIS A 25 -42.14 8.45 5.86
C HIS A 25 -41.89 8.00 4.41
N PHE A 26 -40.73 8.32 3.84
CA PHE A 26 -40.33 7.80 2.53
C PHE A 26 -40.36 6.26 2.52
N ILE A 27 -39.80 5.64 3.56
CA ILE A 27 -39.74 4.18 3.70
C ILE A 27 -41.13 3.57 3.97
N LYS A 28 -41.96 4.19 4.83
CA LYS A 28 -43.25 3.66 5.28
C LYS A 28 -44.47 4.04 4.42
N ASP A 29 -44.69 5.33 4.19
CA ASP A 29 -45.97 5.88 3.73
C ASP A 29 -46.03 6.22 2.24
N LYS A 30 -44.93 5.97 1.50
CA LYS A 30 -44.86 6.02 0.02
C LYS A 30 -45.17 7.40 -0.61
N ARG A 31 -45.18 8.49 0.16
CA ARG A 31 -45.41 9.86 -0.33
C ARG A 31 -44.10 10.64 -0.36
N PHE A 32 -43.36 10.54 -1.45
CA PHE A 32 -42.23 11.45 -1.70
C PHE A 32 -42.43 12.08 -3.07
N GLY A 33 -42.90 13.33 -3.05
CA GLY A 33 -43.12 14.16 -4.23
C GLY A 33 -42.30 15.44 -4.16
N ALA A 34 -42.44 16.32 -5.16
CA ALA A 34 -41.65 17.55 -5.28
C ALA A 34 -41.64 18.42 -4.01
N ALA A 35 -42.83 18.67 -3.42
CA ALA A 35 -42.94 19.48 -2.20
C ALA A 35 -42.25 18.84 -0.97
N GLU A 36 -42.14 17.52 -0.92
CA GLU A 36 -41.44 16.82 0.17
C GLU A 36 -39.93 16.81 -0.07
N TYR A 37 -39.51 16.69 -1.33
CA TYR A 37 -38.12 16.82 -1.74
C TYR A 37 -37.55 18.21 -1.39
N ASP A 38 -38.27 19.29 -1.71
CA ASP A 38 -37.84 20.66 -1.43
C ASP A 38 -37.66 20.90 0.08
N LYS A 39 -38.51 20.31 0.92
CA LYS A 39 -38.34 20.33 2.38
C LYS A 39 -37.06 19.62 2.80
N VAL A 40 -36.78 18.44 2.25
CA VAL A 40 -35.55 17.70 2.58
C VAL A 40 -34.30 18.44 2.10
N VAL A 41 -34.33 19.05 0.92
CA VAL A 41 -33.24 19.93 0.43
C VAL A 41 -33.00 21.08 1.40
N THR A 42 -34.07 21.75 1.83
CA THR A 42 -34.01 22.86 2.79
C THR A 42 -33.45 22.41 4.13
N LEU A 43 -33.89 21.25 4.63
CA LEU A 43 -33.39 20.65 5.87
C LEU A 43 -31.90 20.31 5.78
N VAL A 44 -31.45 19.69 4.68
CA VAL A 44 -30.04 19.36 4.45
C VAL A 44 -29.18 20.62 4.42
N ALA A 45 -29.63 21.67 3.71
CA ALA A 45 -28.93 22.94 3.65
C ALA A 45 -28.85 23.63 5.03
N ALA A 46 -29.92 23.57 5.82
CA ALA A 46 -29.95 24.12 7.18
C ALA A 46 -29.02 23.35 8.13
N ILE A 47 -29.03 22.01 8.07
CA ILE A 47 -28.15 21.14 8.86
C ILE A 47 -26.67 21.45 8.57
N LYS A 48 -26.29 21.60 7.30
CA LYS A 48 -24.90 21.88 6.88
C LYS A 48 -24.41 23.27 7.30
N LYS A 49 -25.32 24.24 7.46
CA LYS A 49 -24.98 25.61 7.88
C LYS A 49 -24.81 25.75 9.40
N ASP A 50 -25.32 24.79 10.19
CA ASP A 50 -25.19 24.86 11.65
C ASP A 50 -23.76 24.47 12.08
N PRO A 51 -23.02 25.35 12.77
CA PRO A 51 -21.64 25.10 13.18
C PRO A 51 -21.49 23.98 14.23
N ALA A 52 -22.58 23.54 14.87
CA ALA A 52 -22.57 22.42 15.81
C ALA A 52 -22.77 21.06 15.12
N PHE A 53 -22.97 21.03 13.80
CA PHE A 53 -23.22 19.79 13.06
C PHE A 53 -22.01 18.87 13.05
N THR A 54 -22.21 17.64 13.54
CA THR A 54 -21.28 16.53 13.34
C THR A 54 -22.02 15.34 12.72
N PRO A 55 -21.43 14.65 11.73
CA PRO A 55 -22.09 13.53 11.04
C PRO A 55 -22.58 12.41 11.99
N MET A 56 -21.90 12.21 13.12
CA MET A 56 -22.28 11.22 14.16
C MET A 56 -23.63 11.53 14.85
N MET A 57 -24.09 12.79 14.83
CA MET A 57 -25.35 13.18 15.47
C MET A 57 -26.60 12.68 14.73
N LEU A 58 -26.47 12.09 13.54
CA LEU A 58 -27.60 11.61 12.74
C LEU A 58 -28.13 10.21 13.14
N LEU A 59 -27.54 9.54 14.12
CA LEU A 59 -27.94 8.20 14.60
C LEU A 59 -29.42 8.11 15.03
N SER A 60 -30.20 7.20 14.41
CA SER A 60 -31.64 7.10 14.66
C SER A 60 -32.11 5.88 15.47
N SER A 61 -31.22 4.94 15.86
CA SER A 61 -31.64 3.74 16.59
C SER A 61 -30.70 3.37 17.74
N GLN A 62 -31.25 2.66 18.75
CA GLN A 62 -30.46 2.04 19.83
C GLN A 62 -29.37 1.09 19.29
N LYS A 63 -29.53 0.59 18.06
CA LYS A 63 -28.57 -0.27 17.35
C LYS A 63 -27.55 0.52 16.50
N GLY A 64 -27.50 1.84 16.64
CA GLY A 64 -26.51 2.72 16.00
C GLY A 64 -26.61 2.80 14.47
N TYR A 65 -27.82 2.79 13.92
CA TYR A 65 -28.03 2.95 12.47
C TYR A 65 -28.12 4.43 12.10
N TYR A 66 -27.45 4.80 11.01
CA TYR A 66 -27.61 6.10 10.36
C TYR A 66 -28.79 6.10 9.38
N PRO A 67 -29.38 7.25 9.07
CA PRO A 67 -30.46 7.36 8.09
C PRO A 67 -30.08 6.75 6.74
N LEU A 68 -28.82 6.88 6.32
CA LEU A 68 -28.26 6.21 5.14
C LEU A 68 -28.44 4.68 5.19
N HIS A 69 -28.18 4.04 6.34
CA HIS A 69 -28.35 2.60 6.49
C HIS A 69 -29.81 2.15 6.35
N PHE A 70 -30.76 2.96 6.81
CA PHE A 70 -32.18 2.64 6.65
C PHE A 70 -32.64 2.80 5.21
N LEU A 71 -32.23 3.88 4.57
CA LEU A 71 -32.64 4.19 3.21
C LEU A 71 -32.16 3.11 2.22
N VAL A 72 -30.90 2.68 2.30
CA VAL A 72 -30.34 1.68 1.38
C VAL A 72 -30.97 0.29 1.52
N MET A 73 -31.59 0.01 2.67
CA MET A 73 -32.32 -1.24 2.86
C MET A 73 -33.65 -1.32 2.09
N TYR A 74 -34.15 -0.18 1.62
CA TYR A 74 -35.39 -0.10 0.86
C TYR A 74 -35.15 -0.26 -0.65
N LYS A 75 -35.76 -1.27 -1.28
CA LYS A 75 -35.73 -1.42 -2.75
C LYS A 75 -36.80 -0.55 -3.42
N PRO A 76 -36.44 0.51 -4.17
CA PRO A 76 -37.42 1.28 -4.91
C PRO A 76 -38.01 0.47 -6.09
N LYS A 77 -39.25 0.76 -6.48
CA LYS A 77 -39.95 0.14 -7.62
C LYS A 77 -40.73 1.20 -8.41
N GLY A 78 -40.73 1.08 -9.75
CA GLY A 78 -41.45 1.98 -10.66
C GLY A 78 -40.97 3.43 -10.53
N ASP A 79 -41.92 4.37 -10.53
CA ASP A 79 -41.65 5.81 -10.49
C ASP A 79 -40.88 6.30 -9.25
N ARG A 80 -40.77 5.44 -8.22
CA ARG A 80 -40.04 5.74 -6.97
C ARG A 80 -38.54 5.66 -7.11
N VAL A 81 -38.00 5.12 -8.21
CA VAL A 81 -36.55 5.05 -8.44
C VAL A 81 -35.94 6.46 -8.50
N HIS A 82 -36.63 7.41 -9.12
CA HIS A 82 -36.18 8.79 -9.22
C HIS A 82 -36.14 9.47 -7.85
N ALA A 83 -37.26 9.42 -7.12
CA ALA A 83 -37.40 9.94 -5.76
C ALA A 83 -36.38 9.31 -4.77
N PHE A 84 -36.16 8.00 -4.87
CA PHE A 84 -35.16 7.29 -4.07
C PHE A 84 -33.74 7.80 -4.34
N THR A 85 -33.38 7.94 -5.62
CA THR A 85 -32.06 8.40 -6.04
C THR A 85 -31.77 9.80 -5.52
N GLN A 86 -32.75 10.70 -5.70
CA GLN A 86 -32.72 12.07 -5.19
C GLN A 86 -32.53 12.12 -3.67
N LEU A 87 -33.33 11.36 -2.92
CA LEU A 87 -33.24 11.32 -1.46
C LEU A 87 -31.92 10.69 -0.99
N LEU A 88 -31.42 9.66 -1.67
CA LEU A 88 -30.15 9.01 -1.32
C LEU A 88 -28.97 9.95 -1.51
N ASN A 89 -28.94 10.72 -2.59
CA ASN A 89 -27.90 11.73 -2.83
C ASN A 89 -27.90 12.80 -1.73
N LEU A 90 -29.06 13.34 -1.37
CA LEU A 90 -29.18 14.30 -0.26
C LEU A 90 -28.74 13.69 1.08
N THR A 91 -29.03 12.41 1.30
CA THR A 91 -28.63 11.70 2.52
C THR A 91 -27.12 11.49 2.58
N LEU A 92 -26.45 11.31 1.44
CA LEU A 92 -24.99 11.17 1.36
C LEU A 92 -24.25 12.47 1.68
N GLU A 93 -24.86 13.64 1.44
CA GLU A 93 -24.23 14.93 1.74
C GLU A 93 -24.01 15.19 3.24
N ILE A 94 -24.78 14.53 4.10
CA ILE A 94 -24.75 14.77 5.55
C ILE A 94 -24.43 13.52 6.36
N ASN A 95 -24.41 12.32 5.78
CA ASN A 95 -24.03 11.10 6.49
C ASN A 95 -22.61 10.64 6.13
N PRO A 96 -21.82 10.14 7.09
CA PRO A 96 -20.56 9.51 6.77
C PRO A 96 -20.82 8.18 6.04
N ILE A 97 -20.19 8.01 4.88
CA ILE A 97 -20.51 6.91 3.95
C ILE A 97 -20.05 5.53 4.44
N ASN A 98 -18.91 5.46 5.15
CA ASN A 98 -18.27 4.22 5.59
C ASN A 98 -18.52 3.89 7.08
N VAL A 99 -19.46 4.59 7.71
CA VAL A 99 -19.74 4.39 9.13
C VAL A 99 -20.38 3.02 9.37
N LEU A 100 -20.04 2.40 10.50
CA LEU A 100 -20.46 1.04 10.83
C LEU A 100 -21.70 1.07 11.74
N THR A 101 -22.66 0.18 11.48
CA THR A 101 -23.77 -0.07 12.42
C THR A 101 -23.24 -0.71 13.71
N ARG A 102 -23.73 -0.30 14.88
CA ARG A 102 -23.41 -0.97 16.17
C ARG A 102 -23.80 -2.45 16.18
N GLY A 103 -24.89 -2.82 15.51
CA GLY A 103 -25.33 -4.20 15.33
C GLY A 103 -24.68 -4.86 14.12
N GLY A 104 -23.52 -5.49 14.31
CA GLY A 104 -22.86 -6.32 13.30
C GLY A 104 -21.86 -5.60 12.39
N ASN A 105 -21.48 -4.36 12.69
CA ASN A 105 -20.45 -3.58 11.99
C ASN A 105 -20.64 -3.50 10.46
N ASN A 106 -21.88 -3.43 9.98
CA ASN A 106 -22.13 -3.32 8.54
C ASN A 106 -22.02 -1.86 8.07
N THR A 107 -21.42 -1.64 6.90
CA THR A 107 -21.52 -0.37 6.18
C THR A 107 -22.86 -0.27 5.44
N ALA A 108 -23.20 0.93 4.98
CA ALA A 108 -24.36 1.14 4.10
C ALA A 108 -24.24 0.30 2.80
N LEU A 109 -23.02 0.12 2.28
CA LEU A 109 -22.78 -0.71 1.10
C LEU A 109 -23.07 -2.20 1.37
N ILE A 110 -22.62 -2.74 2.50
CA ILE A 110 -22.92 -4.12 2.89
C ILE A 110 -24.42 -4.32 3.05
N LYS A 111 -25.13 -3.36 3.67
CA LYS A 111 -26.60 -3.41 3.81
C LYS A 111 -27.33 -3.32 2.47
N ALA A 112 -26.83 -2.53 1.52
CA ALA A 112 -27.38 -2.45 0.17
C ALA A 112 -27.25 -3.78 -0.59
N VAL A 113 -26.11 -4.47 -0.46
CA VAL A 113 -25.89 -5.81 -1.05
C VAL A 113 -26.75 -6.87 -0.37
N GLU A 114 -26.80 -6.89 0.96
CA GLU A 114 -27.65 -7.81 1.75
C GLU A 114 -29.12 -7.71 1.34
N ARG A 115 -29.58 -6.48 1.12
CA ARG A 115 -30.94 -6.22 0.66
C ARG A 115 -31.09 -6.36 -0.84
N ASN A 116 -30.05 -6.68 -1.61
CA ASN A 116 -30.06 -6.86 -3.06
C ASN A 116 -30.61 -5.61 -3.80
N ASN A 117 -30.15 -4.43 -3.38
CA ASN A 117 -30.57 -3.12 -3.91
C ASN A 117 -29.54 -2.57 -4.90
N VAL A 118 -29.73 -2.86 -6.20
CA VAL A 118 -28.81 -2.47 -7.28
C VAL A 118 -28.58 -0.96 -7.34
N ILE A 119 -29.64 -0.16 -7.20
CA ILE A 119 -29.58 1.29 -7.32
C ILE A 119 -28.76 1.89 -6.17
N ALA A 120 -28.99 1.42 -4.94
CA ALA A 120 -28.18 1.84 -3.80
C ALA A 120 -26.71 1.43 -3.94
N VAL A 121 -26.43 0.20 -4.39
CA VAL A 121 -25.04 -0.24 -4.64
C VAL A 121 -24.36 0.65 -5.69
N LYS A 122 -25.05 0.96 -6.79
CA LYS A 122 -24.54 1.87 -7.82
C LYS A 122 -24.22 3.25 -7.25
N LEU A 123 -25.16 3.87 -6.55
CA LEU A 123 -25.01 5.23 -6.03
C LEU A 123 -23.95 5.31 -4.92
N LEU A 124 -23.88 4.30 -4.04
CA LEU A 124 -22.83 4.22 -3.01
C LEU A 124 -21.44 4.03 -3.63
N ARG A 125 -21.31 3.20 -4.69
CA ARG A 125 -20.06 3.05 -5.43
C ARG A 125 -19.67 4.34 -6.17
N GLN A 126 -20.65 5.06 -6.72
CA GLN A 126 -20.46 6.40 -7.28
C GLN A 126 -20.12 7.45 -6.20
N ALA A 127 -20.40 7.20 -4.93
CA ALA A 127 -20.03 8.07 -3.82
C ALA A 127 -18.75 7.60 -3.08
N ASN A 128 -17.99 6.69 -3.68
CA ASN A 128 -16.74 6.15 -3.13
C ASN A 128 -16.87 5.35 -1.81
N ALA A 129 -17.97 4.59 -1.65
CA ALA A 129 -18.12 3.69 -0.52
C ALA A 129 -17.04 2.60 -0.50
N ASP A 130 -16.46 2.37 0.69
CA ASP A 130 -15.40 1.39 0.93
C ASP A 130 -15.90 -0.03 0.68
N ILE A 131 -15.30 -0.69 -0.30
CA ILE A 131 -15.60 -2.07 -0.71
C ILE A 131 -14.88 -3.13 0.14
N TYR A 132 -13.85 -2.73 0.88
CA TYR A 132 -12.99 -3.58 1.69
C TYR A 132 -13.39 -3.60 3.17
N ALA A 133 -14.24 -2.66 3.59
CA ALA A 133 -14.85 -2.67 4.92
C ALA A 133 -15.43 -4.05 5.27
N LYS A 134 -15.05 -4.56 6.43
CA LYS A 134 -15.47 -5.87 6.94
C LYS A 134 -16.51 -5.70 8.04
N ASN A 135 -17.59 -6.48 7.98
CA ASN A 135 -18.55 -6.56 9.07
C ASN A 135 -18.06 -7.45 10.22
N SER A 136 -18.87 -7.63 11.27
CA SER A 136 -18.48 -8.45 12.44
C SER A 136 -18.26 -9.93 12.12
N GLN A 137 -18.70 -10.40 10.95
CA GLN A 137 -18.44 -11.76 10.45
C GLN A 137 -17.23 -11.79 9.49
N GLY A 138 -16.45 -10.71 9.43
CA GLY A 138 -15.31 -10.55 8.52
C GLY A 138 -15.71 -10.44 7.04
N MET A 139 -16.99 -10.27 6.72
CA MET A 139 -17.46 -10.21 5.33
C MET A 139 -17.37 -8.80 4.77
N THR A 140 -16.77 -8.69 3.58
CA THR A 140 -16.87 -7.51 2.73
C THR A 140 -18.16 -7.54 1.90
N ALA A 141 -18.52 -6.41 1.30
CA ALA A 141 -19.65 -6.33 0.36
C ALA A 141 -19.50 -7.33 -0.80
N MET A 142 -18.28 -7.50 -1.32
CA MET A 142 -17.97 -8.47 -2.39
C MET A 142 -18.13 -9.92 -1.91
N ARG A 143 -17.64 -10.25 -0.71
CA ARG A 143 -17.75 -11.61 -0.16
C ARG A 143 -19.21 -11.99 0.07
N LEU A 144 -20.01 -11.07 0.61
CA LEU A 144 -21.44 -11.26 0.78
C LEU A 144 -22.17 -11.44 -0.56
N ALA A 145 -21.83 -10.62 -1.56
CA ALA A 145 -22.41 -10.75 -2.91
C ALA A 145 -22.14 -12.13 -3.52
N ARG A 146 -20.92 -12.66 -3.40
CA ARG A 146 -20.57 -14.01 -3.90
C ARG A 146 -21.40 -15.11 -3.24
N VAL A 147 -21.56 -15.05 -1.92
CA VAL A 147 -22.38 -16.01 -1.16
C VAL A 147 -23.84 -15.94 -1.62
N MET A 148 -24.39 -14.74 -1.77
CA MET A 148 -25.77 -14.56 -2.25
C MET A 148 -25.96 -15.01 -3.70
N LYS A 149 -24.94 -14.84 -4.56
CA LYS A 149 -24.93 -15.32 -5.94
C LYS A 149 -24.97 -16.84 -6.00
N GLN A 150 -24.16 -17.53 -5.19
CA GLN A 150 -24.18 -19.00 -5.09
C GLN A 150 -25.54 -19.54 -4.63
N ALA A 151 -26.26 -18.77 -3.80
CA ALA A 151 -27.60 -19.11 -3.36
C ALA A 151 -28.72 -18.70 -4.36
N ASN A 152 -28.39 -18.22 -5.57
CA ASN A 152 -29.34 -17.66 -6.55
C ASN A 152 -30.24 -16.54 -6.00
N LYS A 153 -29.74 -15.74 -5.05
CA LYS A 153 -30.48 -14.66 -4.38
C LYS A 153 -30.01 -13.25 -4.77
N LEU A 154 -28.97 -13.15 -5.60
CA LEU A 154 -28.36 -11.87 -6.00
C LEU A 154 -28.80 -11.44 -7.40
N ASP A 155 -29.10 -10.15 -7.56
CA ASP A 155 -29.28 -9.52 -8.86
C ASP A 155 -27.98 -9.53 -9.68
N GLN A 156 -28.10 -9.81 -10.96
CA GLN A 156 -26.97 -9.97 -11.90
C GLN A 156 -26.06 -8.74 -11.98
N HIS A 157 -26.60 -7.54 -11.75
CA HIS A 157 -25.86 -6.28 -11.91
C HIS A 157 -25.03 -5.89 -10.69
N ILE A 158 -25.30 -6.44 -9.50
CA ILE A 158 -24.60 -6.06 -8.27
C ILE A 158 -23.11 -6.43 -8.34
N MET A 159 -22.79 -7.62 -8.85
CA MET A 159 -21.40 -8.02 -9.02
C MET A 159 -20.64 -7.07 -9.94
N ALA A 160 -21.25 -6.69 -11.07
CA ALA A 160 -20.65 -5.75 -12.01
C ALA A 160 -20.39 -4.38 -11.35
N TRP A 161 -21.33 -3.86 -10.56
CA TRP A 161 -21.14 -2.59 -9.84
C TRP A 161 -20.07 -2.63 -8.75
N LEU A 162 -19.93 -3.76 -8.06
CA LEU A 162 -18.88 -3.95 -7.05
C LEU A 162 -17.49 -4.16 -7.70
N GLN A 163 -17.44 -4.75 -8.89
CA GLN A 163 -16.21 -4.95 -9.66
C GLN A 163 -15.85 -3.76 -10.55
N ALA A 164 -16.80 -2.86 -10.81
CA ALA A 164 -16.57 -1.70 -11.63
C ALA A 164 -15.44 -0.86 -11.00
N PRO A 165 -14.42 -0.44 -11.78
CA PRO A 165 -13.48 0.57 -11.33
C PRO A 165 -14.31 1.78 -10.88
N SER A 166 -14.05 2.28 -9.67
CA SER A 166 -14.98 3.21 -9.02
C SER A 166 -15.20 4.44 -9.91
N ILE A 167 -16.46 4.73 -10.25
CA ILE A 167 -16.83 5.81 -11.18
C ILE A 167 -16.38 7.19 -10.68
N ASN A 168 -16.11 7.31 -9.37
CA ASN A 168 -15.70 8.56 -8.73
C ASN A 168 -14.23 8.60 -8.29
N ILE A 169 -13.38 7.75 -8.89
CA ILE A 169 -11.91 7.88 -8.79
C ILE A 169 -11.43 9.20 -9.45
N MET A 170 -12.32 9.92 -10.16
CA MET A 170 -11.98 11.14 -10.87
C MET A 170 -12.03 12.45 -10.07
N TYR A 171 -12.51 12.50 -8.81
CA TYR A 171 -12.61 13.78 -8.08
C TYR A 171 -11.86 13.86 -6.74
N GLU A 172 -11.72 12.79 -5.95
CA GLU A 172 -10.87 12.83 -4.73
C GLU A 172 -9.37 12.75 -5.03
N HIS A 173 -8.97 12.16 -6.17
CA HIS A 173 -7.56 12.05 -6.57
C HIS A 173 -7.08 13.14 -7.55
N GLN A 174 -7.85 14.20 -7.82
CA GLN A 174 -7.33 15.29 -8.68
C GLN A 174 -6.19 16.06 -8.02
N GLN A 175 -6.23 16.19 -6.69
CA GLN A 175 -5.15 16.79 -5.89
C GLN A 175 -3.99 15.80 -5.71
N ASP A 176 -4.30 14.53 -5.50
CA ASP A 176 -3.30 13.45 -5.41
C ASP A 176 -2.63 13.13 -6.75
N ARG A 177 -3.22 13.47 -7.91
CA ARG A 177 -2.58 13.29 -9.24
C ARG A 177 -1.41 14.24 -9.44
N LEU A 178 -1.60 15.52 -9.11
CA LEU A 178 -0.50 16.49 -9.14
C LEU A 178 0.58 16.08 -8.13
N MET A 179 0.17 15.63 -6.94
CA MET A 179 1.10 15.12 -5.94
C MET A 179 1.86 13.90 -6.47
N TRP A 180 1.16 12.90 -7.00
CA TRP A 180 1.74 11.66 -7.48
C TRP A 180 2.69 11.84 -8.67
N ILE A 181 2.43 12.80 -9.55
CA ILE A 181 3.36 13.18 -10.64
C ILE A 181 4.64 13.80 -10.05
N VAL A 182 4.52 14.62 -9.00
CA VAL A 182 5.66 15.27 -8.36
C VAL A 182 6.42 14.32 -7.41
N GLU A 183 5.71 13.43 -6.71
CA GLU A 183 6.25 12.35 -5.88
C GLU A 183 6.93 11.30 -6.77
N ASP A 184 8.09 10.84 -6.32
CA ASP A 184 9.06 10.12 -7.13
C ASP A 184 8.68 8.64 -7.36
N HIS A 185 7.61 8.38 -8.13
CA HIS A 185 7.04 7.05 -8.39
C HIS A 185 7.58 6.36 -9.66
N GLY A 186 8.86 6.58 -10.02
CA GLY A 186 9.48 5.91 -11.17
C GLY A 186 9.22 6.55 -12.54
N TYR A 187 8.68 7.77 -12.58
CA TYR A 187 8.61 8.59 -13.79
C TYR A 187 9.92 9.35 -14.03
N THR A 188 10.34 9.46 -15.30
CA THR A 188 11.42 10.39 -15.64
C THR A 188 10.96 11.82 -15.44
N VAL A 189 11.88 12.76 -15.21
CA VAL A 189 11.53 14.19 -15.07
C VAL A 189 10.76 14.69 -16.30
N ALA A 190 11.07 14.17 -17.50
CA ALA A 190 10.36 14.50 -18.74
C ALA A 190 8.89 14.05 -18.69
N ASP A 191 8.62 12.81 -18.28
CA ASP A 191 7.25 12.29 -18.17
C ASP A 191 6.44 13.05 -17.12
N LYS A 192 7.10 13.51 -16.04
CA LYS A 192 6.48 14.32 -15.00
C LYS A 192 6.07 15.68 -15.52
N LEU A 193 6.94 16.34 -16.29
CA LEU A 193 6.66 17.65 -16.89
C LEU A 193 5.51 17.59 -17.88
N GLU A 194 5.51 16.59 -18.78
CA GLU A 194 4.44 16.44 -19.78
C GLU A 194 3.07 16.23 -19.14
N GLN A 195 2.99 15.33 -18.15
CA GLN A 195 1.73 15.05 -17.46
C GLN A 195 1.28 16.21 -16.57
N LEU A 196 2.23 16.89 -15.93
CA LEU A 196 1.93 18.06 -15.09
C LEU A 196 1.42 19.23 -15.93
N GLU A 197 2.07 19.52 -17.07
CA GLU A 197 1.66 20.58 -17.99
C GLU A 197 0.24 20.33 -18.52
N LYS A 198 -0.07 19.09 -18.90
CA LYS A 198 -1.41 18.72 -19.36
C LYS A 198 -2.49 19.03 -18.30
N LEU A 199 -2.24 18.69 -17.04
CA LEU A 199 -3.18 18.99 -15.96
C LEU A 199 -3.30 20.49 -15.69
N LEU A 200 -2.20 21.24 -15.73
CA LEU A 200 -2.24 22.70 -15.54
C LEU A 200 -3.03 23.39 -16.66
N VAL A 201 -2.89 22.93 -17.91
CA VAL A 201 -3.67 23.41 -19.07
C VAL A 201 -5.15 23.04 -18.95
N GLU A 202 -5.48 21.90 -18.35
CA GLU A 202 -6.86 21.50 -18.03
C GLU A 202 -7.51 22.35 -16.90
N GLY A 203 -6.78 23.34 -16.36
CA GLY A 203 -7.29 24.32 -15.40
C GLY A 203 -7.03 23.96 -13.93
N PHE A 204 -6.14 23.01 -13.67
CA PHE A 204 -5.78 22.61 -12.31
C PHE A 204 -4.91 23.69 -11.65
N SER A 205 -5.23 24.03 -10.39
CA SER A 205 -4.51 25.08 -9.66
C SER A 205 -3.11 24.61 -9.24
N PRO A 206 -2.04 25.40 -9.44
CA PRO A 206 -0.72 25.12 -8.91
C PRO A 206 -0.57 25.44 -7.41
N ASN A 207 -1.65 25.91 -6.75
CA ASN A 207 -1.65 26.33 -5.33
C ASN A 207 -2.44 25.38 -4.42
N VAL A 208 -2.58 24.12 -4.83
CA VAL A 208 -3.32 23.09 -4.08
C VAL A 208 -2.63 22.79 -2.75
N ILE A 209 -3.44 22.70 -1.69
CA ILE A 209 -3.04 22.31 -0.34
C ILE A 209 -3.50 20.88 -0.11
N PHE A 210 -2.59 19.97 0.22
CA PHE A 210 -2.87 18.54 0.34
C PHE A 210 -3.40 18.12 1.72
N ALA A 211 -3.76 16.83 1.86
CA ALA A 211 -4.28 16.23 3.08
C ALA A 211 -3.31 16.27 4.29
N ASN A 212 -2.01 16.39 4.04
CA ASN A 212 -0.98 16.64 5.06
C ASN A 212 -0.80 18.14 5.40
N HIS A 213 -1.66 19.00 4.85
CA HIS A 213 -1.61 20.47 4.92
C HIS A 213 -0.33 21.09 4.33
N LEU A 214 0.40 20.35 3.49
CA LEU A 214 1.55 20.87 2.75
C LEU A 214 1.08 21.25 1.33
N PRO A 215 1.34 22.47 0.87
CA PRO A 215 1.05 22.82 -0.52
C PRO A 215 2.04 22.20 -1.51
N ILE A 216 1.59 21.98 -2.75
CA ILE A 216 2.42 21.42 -3.83
C ILE A 216 3.67 22.23 -4.10
N MET A 217 3.58 23.56 -3.96
CA MET A 217 4.69 24.48 -4.10
C MET A 217 5.82 24.18 -3.11
N HIS A 218 5.49 23.83 -1.86
CA HIS A 218 6.47 23.49 -0.82
C HIS A 218 7.18 22.18 -1.11
N PHE A 219 6.44 21.20 -1.63
CA PHE A 219 7.01 19.90 -1.95
C PHE A 219 7.90 19.95 -3.20
N ALA A 220 7.45 20.62 -4.28
CA ALA A 220 8.23 20.81 -5.50
C ALA A 220 9.51 21.64 -5.23
N CYS A 221 9.44 22.68 -4.38
CA CYS A 221 10.62 23.45 -3.98
C CYS A 221 11.62 22.61 -3.17
N MET A 222 11.13 21.79 -2.23
CA MET A 222 11.96 20.87 -1.46
C MET A 222 12.67 19.86 -2.38
N LEU A 223 11.96 19.24 -3.32
CA LEU A 223 12.55 18.31 -4.28
C LEU A 223 13.60 18.98 -5.16
N ALA A 224 13.33 20.18 -5.67
CA ALA A 224 14.28 20.95 -6.47
C ALA A 224 15.60 21.23 -5.74
N LYS A 225 15.57 21.38 -4.40
CA LYS A 225 16.79 21.58 -3.60
C LYS A 225 17.49 20.28 -3.20
N VAL A 226 16.77 19.16 -3.04
CA VAL A 226 17.34 17.85 -2.68
C VAL A 226 17.89 17.13 -3.92
N LYS A 227 17.23 17.27 -5.06
CA LYS A 227 17.50 16.65 -6.36
C LYS A 227 17.38 17.73 -7.46
N PRO A 228 18.48 18.41 -7.83
CA PRO A 228 18.47 19.53 -8.77
C PRO A 228 17.79 19.23 -10.12
N GLU A 229 17.78 17.96 -10.54
CA GLU A 229 17.08 17.48 -11.72
C GLU A 229 15.56 17.72 -11.70
N ASN A 230 14.93 17.87 -10.52
CA ASN A 230 13.51 18.16 -10.39
C ASN A 230 13.18 19.67 -10.41
N LYS A 231 14.19 20.55 -10.52
CA LYS A 231 13.99 22.00 -10.59
C LYS A 231 12.98 22.44 -11.68
N PRO A 232 12.95 21.87 -12.89
CA PRO A 232 11.99 22.25 -13.92
C PRO A 232 10.52 22.10 -13.52
N ILE A 233 10.21 21.15 -12.63
CA ILE A 233 8.84 20.90 -12.14
C ILE A 233 8.36 22.09 -11.30
N TYR A 234 9.22 22.62 -10.44
CA TYR A 234 8.92 23.82 -9.65
C TYR A 234 8.80 25.06 -10.53
N ASP A 235 9.67 25.21 -11.52
CA ASP A 235 9.62 26.32 -12.47
C ASP A 235 8.32 26.29 -13.32
N LEU A 236 7.84 25.10 -13.70
CA LEU A 236 6.58 24.92 -14.42
C LEU A 236 5.37 25.34 -13.57
N LEU A 237 5.30 24.92 -12.31
CA LEU A 237 4.21 25.35 -11.40
C LEU A 237 4.17 26.87 -11.23
N LEU A 238 5.33 27.52 -11.16
CA LEU A 238 5.44 28.97 -11.10
C LEU A 238 4.91 29.65 -12.37
N ALA A 239 5.25 29.10 -13.55
CA ALA A 239 4.81 29.63 -14.83
C ALA A 239 3.28 29.65 -14.97
N TYR A 240 2.59 28.69 -14.34
CA TYR A 240 1.13 28.58 -14.35
C TYR A 240 0.45 29.27 -13.14
N GLY A 241 1.16 30.13 -12.40
CA GLY A 241 0.57 30.94 -11.32
C GLY A 241 0.77 30.40 -9.90
N GLY A 242 1.78 29.54 -9.70
CA GLY A 242 2.20 29.07 -8.38
C GLY A 242 2.67 30.23 -7.48
N ASP A 243 2.15 30.28 -6.26
CA ASP A 243 2.43 31.33 -5.29
C ASP A 243 3.66 30.97 -4.43
N ARG A 244 4.73 31.76 -4.60
CA ARG A 244 5.98 31.65 -3.82
C ARG A 244 5.81 32.10 -2.37
N ALA A 245 4.82 32.91 -2.07
CA ALA A 245 4.53 33.42 -0.74
C ALA A 245 3.51 32.55 0.02
N LEU A 246 2.98 31.50 -0.61
CA LEU A 246 2.02 30.60 0.01
C LEU A 246 2.59 30.01 1.30
N LYS A 247 1.84 30.12 2.39
CA LYS A 247 2.27 29.60 3.69
C LYS A 247 1.64 28.24 3.99
N ASN A 248 2.45 27.28 4.43
CA ASN A 248 1.95 26.02 4.94
C ASN A 248 1.30 26.19 6.33
N SER A 249 0.77 25.11 6.92
CA SER A 249 0.15 25.13 8.25
C SER A 249 1.06 25.61 9.39
N LYS A 250 2.38 25.62 9.19
CA LYS A 250 3.38 26.15 10.13
C LYS A 250 3.82 27.58 9.82
N GLY A 251 3.17 28.25 8.86
CA GLY A 251 3.45 29.63 8.47
C GLY A 251 4.68 29.79 7.56
N GLN A 252 5.25 28.70 7.05
CA GLN A 252 6.48 28.70 6.26
C GLN A 252 6.19 28.85 4.77
N THR A 253 7.01 29.60 4.05
CA THR A 253 7.04 29.62 2.58
C THR A 253 7.63 28.33 2.01
N PRO A 254 7.46 28.03 0.70
CA PRO A 254 8.09 26.88 0.05
C PRO A 254 9.60 26.82 0.27
N GLU A 255 10.26 27.98 0.21
CA GLU A 255 11.71 28.08 0.38
C GLU A 255 12.14 27.87 1.83
N GLU A 256 11.43 28.47 2.79
CA GLU A 256 11.70 28.26 4.22
C GLU A 256 11.55 26.79 4.60
N TYR A 257 10.50 26.12 4.10
CA TYR A 257 10.27 24.69 4.32
C TYR A 257 11.41 23.83 3.75
N ALA A 258 11.83 24.10 2.50
CA ALA A 258 12.91 23.36 1.85
C ALA A 258 14.25 23.51 2.60
N ASN A 259 14.56 24.71 3.11
CA ASN A 259 15.79 24.97 3.86
C ASN A 259 15.81 24.23 5.22
N VAL A 260 14.68 24.22 5.93
CA VAL A 260 14.56 23.46 7.19
C VAL A 260 14.72 21.95 6.94
N TYR A 261 14.15 21.43 5.84
CA TYR A 261 14.28 20.02 5.48
C TYR A 261 15.73 19.64 5.13
N LEU A 262 16.43 20.46 4.35
CA LEU A 262 17.84 20.27 4.01
C LEU A 262 18.73 20.22 5.26
N ALA A 263 18.53 21.15 6.20
CA ALA A 263 19.28 21.17 7.45
C ALA A 263 19.06 19.90 8.28
N ALA A 264 17.80 19.42 8.36
CA ALA A 264 17.46 18.18 9.06
C ALA A 264 18.05 16.93 8.37
N ASN A 265 18.07 16.88 7.04
CA ASN A 265 18.60 15.75 6.28
C ASN A 265 20.13 15.67 6.37
N VAL A 266 20.83 16.81 6.35
CA VAL A 266 22.29 16.87 6.57
C VAL A 266 22.64 16.39 7.98
N ALA A 267 21.91 16.85 8.99
CA ALA A 267 22.09 16.39 10.37
C ALA A 267 21.82 14.87 10.51
N TYR A 268 20.72 14.37 9.93
CA TYR A 268 20.36 12.95 9.96
C TYR A 268 21.43 12.07 9.29
N LYS A 269 21.92 12.45 8.11
CA LYS A 269 23.00 11.72 7.41
C LYS A 269 24.30 11.73 8.22
N ALA A 270 24.63 12.83 8.91
CA ALA A 270 25.80 12.92 9.77
C ALA A 270 25.68 12.01 11.00
N THR A 271 24.50 11.94 11.64
CA THR A 271 24.23 11.06 12.79
C THR A 271 24.30 9.58 12.39
N LYS A 272 23.62 9.20 11.29
CA LYS A 272 23.67 7.83 10.75
C LYS A 272 25.09 7.38 10.37
N LYS A 273 25.92 8.29 9.85
CA LYS A 273 27.32 8.02 9.54
C LYS A 273 28.14 7.79 10.81
N ARG A 274 27.95 8.63 11.85
CA ARG A 274 28.60 8.44 13.16
C ARG A 274 28.19 7.14 13.85
N GLU A 275 26.90 6.79 13.85
CA GLU A 275 26.40 5.54 14.41
C GLU A 275 27.00 4.31 13.70
N ARG A 276 27.20 4.39 12.38
CA ARG A 276 27.85 3.34 11.60
C ARG A 276 29.33 3.22 11.92
N GLU A 277 30.05 4.34 12.01
CA GLU A 277 31.47 4.39 12.38
C GLU A 277 31.69 3.91 13.83
N GLU A 278 30.79 4.23 14.76
CA GLU A 278 30.80 3.72 16.13
C GLU A 278 30.49 2.22 16.21
N ALA A 279 29.53 1.72 15.42
CA ALA A 279 29.22 0.30 15.34
C ALA A 279 30.38 -0.52 14.73
N GLU A 280 31.03 0.00 13.69
CA GLU A 280 32.20 -0.62 13.05
C GLU A 280 33.41 -0.63 14.02
N ASN A 281 33.63 0.45 14.76
CA ASN A 281 34.68 0.50 15.80
C ASN A 281 34.38 -0.42 16.99
N GLN A 282 33.13 -0.50 17.45
CA GLN A 282 32.74 -1.45 18.50
C GLN A 282 32.88 -2.90 18.03
N GLN A 283 32.51 -3.20 16.78
CA GLN A 283 32.74 -4.53 16.19
C GLN A 283 34.22 -4.87 16.14
N GLN A 284 35.10 -3.94 15.72
CA GLN A 284 36.55 -4.18 15.72
C GLN A 284 37.13 -4.36 17.13
N LEU A 285 36.67 -3.57 18.10
CA LEU A 285 37.13 -3.69 19.49
C LEU A 285 36.67 -5.02 20.12
N VAL A 286 35.43 -5.43 19.84
CA VAL A 286 34.91 -6.75 20.24
C VAL A 286 35.68 -7.85 19.52
N LEU A 287 35.99 -7.72 18.22
CA LEU A 287 36.79 -8.70 17.47
C LEU A 287 38.19 -8.85 18.07
N GLN A 288 38.87 -7.74 18.36
CA GLN A 288 40.21 -7.75 18.96
C GLN A 288 40.22 -8.28 20.39
N ALA A 289 39.21 -7.94 21.20
CA ALA A 289 39.04 -8.48 22.54
C ALA A 289 38.70 -9.97 22.54
N THR A 290 37.94 -10.43 21.54
CA THR A 290 37.57 -11.84 21.31
C THR A 290 38.79 -12.65 20.83
N MET A 291 39.59 -12.09 19.91
CA MET A 291 40.84 -12.69 19.43
C MET A 291 41.93 -12.77 20.51
N LYS A 292 41.99 -11.80 21.43
CA LYS A 292 42.93 -11.85 22.59
C LYS A 292 42.48 -12.78 23.71
N LYS A 293 41.17 -13.03 23.88
CA LYS A 293 40.65 -13.90 24.94
C LYS A 293 40.54 -15.38 24.54
N HIS A 294 40.62 -15.73 23.26
CA HIS A 294 40.35 -17.10 22.79
C HIS A 294 41.55 -17.72 22.08
N GLN A 295 42.61 -17.96 22.87
CA GLN A 295 43.65 -18.93 22.53
C GLN A 295 43.29 -20.36 22.94
N HIS A 296 42.12 -20.59 23.54
CA HIS A 296 41.50 -21.91 23.61
C HIS A 296 39.98 -21.77 23.78
N THR A 297 39.25 -22.74 23.23
CA THR A 297 37.79 -22.97 23.28
C THR A 297 36.88 -21.99 22.55
N THR A 298 36.23 -22.42 21.45
CA THR A 298 34.81 -22.10 21.15
C THR A 298 34.32 -22.83 19.88
N ASP A 299 33.58 -23.92 20.05
CA ASP A 299 32.67 -24.47 19.02
C ASP A 299 31.19 -24.12 19.35
N THR A 300 30.91 -23.78 20.61
CA THR A 300 29.54 -23.70 21.16
C THR A 300 28.89 -22.31 21.09
N ALA A 301 29.68 -21.22 21.02
CA ALA A 301 29.16 -19.84 20.95
C ALA A 301 28.84 -19.42 19.51
N LEU A 302 29.67 -19.85 18.55
CA LEU A 302 29.43 -19.65 17.12
C LEU A 302 28.15 -20.38 16.69
N GLN A 303 27.99 -21.65 17.11
CA GLN A 303 26.76 -22.42 16.90
C GLN A 303 25.52 -21.71 17.47
N ARG A 304 25.59 -21.10 18.66
CA ARG A 304 24.45 -20.36 19.25
C ARG A 304 24.06 -19.12 18.44
N ILE A 305 25.03 -18.33 17.98
CA ILE A 305 24.79 -17.15 17.14
C ILE A 305 24.18 -17.55 15.79
N THR A 306 24.67 -18.63 15.19
CA THR A 306 24.12 -19.19 13.94
C THR A 306 22.69 -19.71 14.14
N ASN A 307 22.42 -20.34 15.30
CA ASN A 307 21.11 -20.88 15.66
C ASN A 307 20.05 -19.77 15.79
N ASP A 308 20.41 -18.65 16.42
CA ASP A 308 19.50 -17.51 16.57
C ASP A 308 19.23 -16.81 15.22
N ALA A 309 20.23 -16.74 14.34
CA ALA A 309 20.08 -16.14 13.01
C ALA A 309 19.16 -16.94 12.07
N MET A 310 19.14 -18.27 12.18
CA MET A 310 18.25 -19.14 11.40
C MET A 310 16.81 -19.09 11.92
N LEU A 311 16.64 -19.07 13.25
CA LEU A 311 15.30 -18.91 13.84
C LEU A 311 14.70 -17.54 13.51
N LEU A 312 15.52 -16.48 13.49
CA LEU A 312 15.10 -15.15 13.05
C LEU A 312 14.70 -15.13 11.57
N ALA A 313 15.44 -15.84 10.71
CA ALA A 313 15.11 -15.96 9.29
C ALA A 313 13.75 -16.67 9.08
N ALA A 314 13.46 -17.73 9.84
CA ALA A 314 12.15 -18.40 9.82
C ALA A 314 11.02 -17.43 10.21
N ARG A 315 11.20 -16.63 11.27
CA ARG A 315 10.21 -15.63 11.68
C ARG A 315 9.92 -14.59 10.61
N TYR A 316 10.94 -14.11 9.89
CA TYR A 316 10.72 -13.17 8.79
C TYR A 316 9.93 -13.78 7.63
N VAL A 317 10.09 -15.08 7.39
CA VAL A 317 9.27 -15.80 6.41
C VAL A 317 7.81 -15.87 6.87
N ASP A 318 7.57 -16.21 8.13
CA ASP A 318 6.20 -16.27 8.68
C ASP A 318 5.54 -14.88 8.67
N GLU A 319 6.24 -13.84 9.12
CA GLU A 319 5.75 -12.46 9.07
C GLU A 319 5.44 -12.02 7.64
N TYR A 320 6.26 -12.39 6.67
CA TYR A 320 6.00 -12.07 5.26
C TYR A 320 4.72 -12.73 4.73
N LEU A 321 4.40 -13.95 5.17
CA LEU A 321 3.17 -14.64 4.77
C LEU A 321 1.91 -14.00 5.36
N ASP A 322 2.04 -13.32 6.49
CA ASP A 322 0.96 -12.53 7.10
C ASP A 322 0.75 -11.16 6.41
N LEU A 323 1.71 -10.70 5.61
CA LEU A 323 1.61 -9.46 4.85
C LEU A 323 0.81 -9.67 3.55
N ASP A 324 -0.19 -8.83 3.31
CA ASP A 324 -0.88 -8.76 2.01
C ASP A 324 -0.04 -7.96 1.01
N ASP A 325 1.00 -8.60 0.45
CA ASP A 325 1.84 -8.00 -0.59
C ASP A 325 1.02 -7.82 -1.88
N LYS A 326 0.54 -6.59 -2.09
CA LYS A 326 -0.25 -6.21 -3.27
C LYS A 326 0.51 -6.37 -4.59
N HIS A 327 1.83 -6.41 -4.55
CA HIS A 327 2.68 -6.56 -5.74
C HIS A 327 2.99 -8.03 -6.03
N LEU A 328 2.98 -8.94 -5.04
CA LEU A 328 3.30 -10.36 -5.24
C LEU A 328 2.29 -11.28 -4.54
N GLN A 329 1.30 -11.76 -5.31
CA GLN A 329 0.27 -12.66 -4.80
C GLN A 329 0.63 -14.13 -5.04
N LEU A 330 0.85 -14.88 -3.96
CA LEU A 330 1.22 -16.29 -4.01
C LEU A 330 0.01 -17.21 -4.20
N LYS A 331 0.16 -18.23 -5.04
CA LYS A 331 -0.81 -19.33 -5.18
C LYS A 331 -0.76 -20.25 -3.94
N PRO A 332 -1.82 -21.03 -3.66
CA PRO A 332 -1.85 -21.90 -2.47
C PRO A 332 -0.64 -22.83 -2.32
N HIS A 333 -0.16 -23.43 -3.40
CA HIS A 333 1.03 -24.31 -3.36
C HIS A 333 2.33 -23.55 -3.09
N GLN A 334 2.41 -22.28 -3.48
CA GLN A 334 3.54 -21.38 -3.18
C GLN A 334 3.54 -20.93 -1.73
N ILE A 335 2.36 -20.65 -1.16
CA ILE A 335 2.20 -20.37 0.28
C ILE A 335 2.66 -21.59 1.09
N GLN A 336 2.23 -22.80 0.71
CA GLN A 336 2.67 -24.03 1.37
C GLN A 336 4.19 -24.19 1.30
N ALA A 337 4.81 -23.95 0.14
CA ALA A 337 6.27 -24.03 0.00
C ALA A 337 7.02 -23.00 0.88
N MET A 338 6.46 -21.80 1.09
CA MET A 338 7.03 -20.82 2.01
C MET A 338 6.91 -21.25 3.48
N HIS A 339 5.82 -21.91 3.87
CA HIS A 339 5.71 -22.52 5.20
C HIS A 339 6.72 -23.66 5.39
N ASP A 340 6.86 -24.53 4.40
CA ASP A 340 7.84 -25.62 4.42
C ASP A 340 9.27 -25.06 4.51
N PHE A 341 9.54 -23.94 3.82
CA PHE A 341 10.80 -23.21 3.90
C PHE A 341 11.05 -22.61 5.30
N SER A 342 10.04 -21.97 5.90
CA SER A 342 10.12 -21.46 7.28
C SER A 342 10.44 -22.58 8.28
N GLU A 343 9.73 -23.72 8.18
CA GLU A 343 9.97 -24.87 9.05
C GLU A 343 11.36 -25.48 8.83
N HIS A 344 11.85 -25.46 7.59
CA HIS A 344 13.20 -25.91 7.24
C HIS A 344 14.27 -25.06 7.94
N LEU A 345 14.12 -23.74 7.90
CA LEU A 345 15.00 -22.79 8.59
C LEU A 345 14.91 -22.90 10.12
N ALA A 346 13.71 -23.08 10.67
CA ALA A 346 13.48 -23.27 12.09
C ALA A 346 14.17 -24.55 12.63
N LYS A 347 14.30 -25.58 11.78
CA LYS A 347 15.09 -26.80 12.05
C LYS A 347 16.61 -26.62 11.83
N GLN A 348 17.07 -25.38 11.67
CA GLN A 348 18.48 -25.02 11.44
C GLN A 348 19.07 -25.61 10.15
N ARG A 349 18.22 -25.93 9.18
CA ARG A 349 18.66 -26.38 7.86
C ARG A 349 18.67 -25.18 6.93
N HIS A 350 19.82 -24.92 6.32
CA HIS A 350 20.07 -23.76 5.47
C HIS A 350 20.31 -24.16 4.00
N VAL A 351 20.14 -25.44 3.65
CA VAL A 351 20.30 -25.94 2.28
C VAL A 351 19.09 -26.79 1.91
N GLY A 352 18.38 -26.42 0.84
CA GLY A 352 17.22 -27.14 0.35
C GLY A 352 17.07 -27.05 -1.17
N TYR A 353 16.18 -27.87 -1.74
CA TYR A 353 15.81 -27.81 -3.15
C TYR A 353 14.30 -27.95 -3.33
N LEU A 354 13.78 -27.36 -4.41
CA LEU A 354 12.37 -27.41 -4.78
C LEU A 354 12.17 -28.16 -6.10
N ASP A 355 11.62 -29.37 -5.99
CA ASP A 355 11.32 -30.22 -7.13
C ASP A 355 9.90 -29.98 -7.68
N TRP A 356 9.76 -28.95 -8.51
CA TRP A 356 8.52 -28.66 -9.24
C TRP A 356 8.70 -28.67 -10.76
N PRO A 357 7.65 -28.99 -11.54
CA PRO A 357 7.63 -28.79 -12.98
C PRO A 357 7.85 -27.32 -13.39
N THR A 358 8.31 -27.10 -14.62
CA THR A 358 8.40 -25.75 -15.22
C THR A 358 7.01 -25.10 -15.30
N GLY A 359 6.97 -23.76 -15.26
CA GLY A 359 5.70 -23.00 -15.33
C GLY A 359 4.84 -22.98 -14.05
N THR A 360 5.25 -23.69 -13.00
CA THR A 360 4.55 -23.70 -11.69
C THR A 360 4.78 -22.45 -10.84
N GLY A 361 5.71 -21.59 -11.25
CA GLY A 361 6.03 -20.31 -10.62
C GLY A 361 7.20 -20.37 -9.63
N LYS A 362 8.26 -21.13 -9.94
CA LYS A 362 9.50 -21.16 -9.13
C LYS A 362 10.12 -19.77 -8.95
N THR A 363 10.19 -18.98 -10.02
CA THR A 363 10.70 -17.60 -9.99
C THR A 363 9.90 -16.72 -9.04
N ILE A 364 8.57 -16.85 -9.02
CA ILE A 364 7.69 -16.11 -8.10
C ILE A 364 7.96 -16.49 -6.64
N LEU A 365 8.13 -17.79 -6.38
CA LEU A 365 8.49 -18.26 -5.03
C LEU A 365 9.86 -17.74 -4.60
N ALA A 366 10.84 -17.79 -5.50
CA ALA A 366 12.18 -17.26 -5.24
C ALA A 366 12.13 -15.78 -4.88
N ILE A 367 11.38 -14.94 -5.61
CA ILE A 367 11.21 -13.52 -5.29
C ILE A 367 10.55 -13.33 -3.91
N ALA A 368 9.56 -14.16 -3.56
CA ALA A 368 8.96 -14.14 -2.23
C ALA A 368 9.98 -14.47 -1.12
N MET A 369 10.87 -15.43 -1.32
CA MET A 369 11.95 -15.73 -0.38
C MET A 369 12.91 -14.54 -0.21
N MET A 370 13.26 -13.84 -1.30
CA MET A 370 14.09 -12.64 -1.24
C MET A 370 13.43 -11.52 -0.43
N LYS A 371 12.15 -11.26 -0.69
CA LYS A 371 11.35 -10.25 0.01
C LYS A 371 11.16 -10.56 1.49
N ALA A 372 10.96 -11.84 1.82
CA ALA A 372 10.83 -12.30 3.19
C ALA A 372 12.14 -12.10 3.96
N LEU A 373 13.26 -12.57 3.42
CA LEU A 373 14.53 -12.57 4.15
C LEU A 373 15.23 -11.21 4.20
N ARG A 374 15.01 -10.34 3.20
CA ARG A 374 15.62 -8.99 3.10
C ARG A 374 17.13 -8.99 3.30
N ARG A 375 17.81 -10.01 2.78
CA ARG A 375 19.27 -10.13 2.77
C ARG A 375 19.81 -9.95 1.36
N ARG A 376 21.12 -9.74 1.22
CA ARG A 376 21.75 -9.79 -0.10
C ARG A 376 21.61 -11.17 -0.71
N VAL A 377 21.27 -11.19 -2.00
CA VAL A 377 20.92 -12.40 -2.73
C VAL A 377 21.90 -12.62 -3.86
N LEU A 378 22.37 -13.85 -4.02
CA LEU A 378 23.05 -14.31 -5.22
C LEU A 378 22.14 -15.27 -5.98
N ILE A 379 21.82 -14.95 -7.23
CA ILE A 379 21.05 -15.82 -8.12
C ILE A 379 22.01 -16.41 -9.14
N VAL A 380 21.95 -17.73 -9.31
CA VAL A 380 22.80 -18.48 -10.23
C VAL A 380 21.91 -19.16 -11.25
N ALA A 381 22.02 -18.76 -12.51
CA ALA A 381 21.21 -19.29 -13.60
C ALA A 381 22.09 -19.99 -14.67
N PRO A 382 21.52 -20.91 -15.47
CA PRO A 382 22.31 -21.67 -16.45
C PRO A 382 22.77 -20.85 -17.65
N THR A 383 22.01 -19.81 -18.06
CA THR A 383 22.32 -19.00 -19.25
C THR A 383 22.03 -17.52 -19.01
N ILE A 384 22.69 -16.65 -19.79
CA ILE A 384 22.45 -15.19 -19.76
C ILE A 384 20.99 -14.85 -20.11
N VAL A 385 20.36 -15.60 -21.00
CA VAL A 385 18.95 -15.42 -21.37
C VAL A 385 18.05 -15.62 -20.15
N ILE A 386 18.28 -16.69 -19.38
CA ILE A 386 17.52 -16.98 -18.16
C ILE A 386 17.84 -15.94 -17.07
N MET A 387 19.09 -15.50 -16.95
CA MET A 387 19.44 -14.39 -16.03
C MET A 387 18.64 -13.13 -16.32
N ASN A 388 18.57 -12.71 -17.59
CA ASN A 388 17.83 -11.51 -17.99
C ASN A 388 16.33 -11.66 -17.72
N GLN A 389 15.75 -12.82 -18.05
CA GLN A 389 14.34 -13.11 -17.73
C GLN A 389 14.07 -13.08 -16.22
N PHE A 390 15.00 -13.58 -15.41
CA PHE A 390 14.89 -13.53 -13.95
C PHE A 390 14.95 -12.07 -13.46
N ALA A 391 15.90 -11.28 -13.98
CA ALA A 391 16.02 -9.85 -13.67
C ALA A 391 14.72 -9.09 -13.99
N ASP A 392 14.12 -9.34 -15.16
CA ASP A 392 12.86 -8.72 -15.56
C ASP A 392 11.72 -9.05 -14.59
N ARG A 393 11.64 -10.30 -14.11
CA ARG A 393 10.64 -10.69 -13.10
C ARG A 393 10.91 -10.06 -11.74
N ILE A 394 12.15 -9.91 -11.34
CA ILE A 394 12.47 -9.18 -10.11
C ILE A 394 12.05 -7.72 -10.26
N ASN A 395 12.34 -7.07 -11.38
CA ASN A 395 11.90 -5.69 -11.61
C ASN A 395 10.37 -5.53 -11.61
N GLU A 396 9.63 -6.52 -12.11
CA GLU A 396 8.16 -6.51 -12.07
C GLU A 396 7.61 -6.62 -10.65
N PHE A 397 8.18 -7.51 -9.83
CA PHE A 397 7.61 -7.89 -8.54
C PHE A 397 8.32 -7.27 -7.34
N TYR A 398 9.51 -6.70 -7.52
CA TYR A 398 10.34 -6.07 -6.49
C TYR A 398 11.14 -4.88 -7.08
N PRO A 399 10.47 -3.84 -7.64
CA PRO A 399 11.10 -2.78 -8.44
C PRO A 399 12.13 -1.90 -7.71
N ASP A 400 12.05 -1.81 -6.37
CA ASP A 400 12.90 -0.91 -5.57
C ASP A 400 14.26 -1.53 -5.20
N ILE A 401 14.52 -2.79 -5.56
CA ILE A 401 15.73 -3.52 -5.18
C ILE A 401 16.85 -3.30 -6.22
N SER A 402 18.09 -3.08 -5.77
CA SER A 402 19.21 -2.92 -6.70
C SER A 402 19.62 -4.28 -7.30
N ILE A 403 19.57 -4.39 -8.64
CA ILE A 403 19.97 -5.60 -9.37
C ILE A 403 21.35 -5.40 -10.02
N GLY A 404 22.31 -6.24 -9.62
CA GLY A 404 23.62 -6.36 -10.26
C GLY A 404 23.66 -7.56 -11.21
N MET A 405 24.19 -7.36 -12.41
CA MET A 405 24.46 -8.45 -13.34
C MET A 405 25.97 -8.71 -13.38
N TYR A 406 26.37 -9.96 -13.07
CA TYR A 406 27.77 -10.34 -12.93
C TYR A 406 28.10 -11.53 -13.83
N TYR A 407 28.53 -11.26 -15.06
CA TYR A 407 28.91 -12.28 -16.05
C TYR A 407 29.79 -11.66 -17.14
N GLY A 408 30.72 -12.43 -17.73
CA GLY A 408 31.54 -11.95 -18.85
C GLY A 408 32.22 -10.60 -18.57
N GLU A 409 31.89 -9.57 -19.36
CA GLU A 409 32.37 -8.19 -19.23
C GLU A 409 31.56 -7.34 -18.25
N GLN A 410 30.31 -7.73 -17.92
CA GLN A 410 29.46 -7.00 -17.00
C GLN A 410 29.73 -7.45 -15.56
N LYS A 411 30.22 -6.53 -14.71
CA LYS A 411 30.63 -6.79 -13.32
C LYS A 411 29.92 -5.85 -12.35
N SER A 412 28.58 -5.86 -12.39
CA SER A 412 27.76 -5.05 -11.49
C SER A 412 27.29 -5.88 -10.31
N VAL A 413 27.41 -5.33 -9.10
CA VAL A 413 26.95 -5.93 -7.84
C VAL A 413 25.85 -5.06 -7.27
N GLY A 414 24.74 -5.69 -6.88
CA GLY A 414 23.59 -5.06 -6.23
C GLY A 414 23.15 -5.84 -5.00
N ASP A 415 22.05 -5.42 -4.40
CA ASP A 415 21.39 -6.14 -3.30
C ASP A 415 20.95 -7.53 -3.76
N ILE A 416 20.50 -7.64 -5.01
CA ILE A 416 20.38 -8.91 -5.72
C ILE A 416 21.42 -8.92 -6.83
N THR A 417 22.31 -9.90 -6.80
CA THR A 417 23.28 -10.10 -7.88
C THR A 417 22.98 -11.38 -8.62
N ILE A 418 22.90 -11.31 -9.95
CA ILE A 418 22.60 -12.46 -10.82
C ILE A 418 23.86 -12.82 -11.61
N THR A 419 24.22 -14.10 -11.64
CA THR A 419 25.38 -14.64 -12.35
C THR A 419 25.04 -15.94 -13.07
N THR A 420 25.90 -16.36 -14.00
CA THR A 420 25.86 -17.72 -14.54
C THR A 420 26.65 -18.69 -13.65
N TYR A 421 26.29 -19.97 -13.71
CA TYR A 421 27.11 -21.04 -13.12
C TYR A 421 28.55 -21.04 -13.64
N GLN A 422 28.73 -20.82 -14.94
CA GLN A 422 30.05 -20.75 -15.58
C GLN A 422 30.92 -19.63 -14.99
N THR A 423 30.35 -18.43 -14.81
CA THR A 423 31.06 -17.31 -14.20
C THR A 423 31.42 -17.62 -12.74
N LEU A 424 30.49 -18.23 -12.00
CA LEU A 424 30.69 -18.55 -10.59
C LEU A 424 31.80 -19.58 -10.37
N ALA A 425 31.88 -20.61 -11.24
CA ALA A 425 32.95 -21.60 -11.21
C ALA A 425 34.32 -20.96 -11.47
N LEU A 426 34.42 -20.09 -12.49
CA LEU A 426 35.66 -19.38 -12.83
C LEU A 426 36.15 -18.49 -11.68
N LEU A 427 35.25 -17.77 -11.00
CA LEU A 427 35.62 -16.92 -9.87
C LEU A 427 36.13 -17.73 -8.67
N LYS A 428 35.55 -18.90 -8.41
CA LYS A 428 36.02 -19.81 -7.36
C LYS A 428 37.46 -20.25 -7.62
N ASP A 429 37.78 -20.65 -8.86
CA ASP A 429 39.13 -21.06 -9.23
C ASP A 429 40.15 -19.91 -9.09
N GLN A 430 39.69 -18.66 -9.20
CA GLN A 430 40.48 -17.44 -9.00
C GLN A 430 40.53 -16.98 -7.54
N GLY A 431 39.79 -17.61 -6.62
CA GLY A 431 39.67 -17.19 -5.23
C GLY A 431 38.96 -15.84 -5.04
N VAL A 432 38.10 -15.45 -6.00
CA VAL A 432 37.37 -14.18 -5.99
C VAL A 432 35.92 -14.40 -5.60
N HIS A 433 35.43 -13.62 -4.64
CA HIS A 433 34.01 -13.60 -4.26
C HIS A 433 33.28 -12.44 -4.95
N ILE A 434 32.04 -12.69 -5.39
CA ILE A 434 31.19 -11.63 -5.97
C ILE A 434 30.80 -10.61 -4.89
N ALA A 435 30.49 -11.11 -3.68
CA ALA A 435 30.22 -10.31 -2.50
C ALA A 435 30.51 -11.13 -1.23
N ASN A 436 30.88 -10.44 -0.14
CA ASN A 436 31.30 -11.07 1.12
C ASN A 436 30.13 -11.30 2.11
N ASP A 437 28.95 -10.76 1.83
CA ASP A 437 27.80 -10.67 2.74
C ASP A 437 26.50 -11.22 2.13
N ILE A 438 26.62 -12.23 1.26
CA ILE A 438 25.47 -12.93 0.67
C ILE A 438 24.75 -13.73 1.77
N GLY A 439 23.45 -13.47 1.96
CA GLY A 439 22.61 -14.16 2.94
C GLY A 439 21.67 -15.20 2.35
N LEU A 440 21.41 -15.15 1.04
CA LEU A 440 20.59 -16.09 0.29
C LEU A 440 21.22 -16.39 -1.07
N VAL A 441 21.32 -17.66 -1.44
CA VAL A 441 21.72 -18.13 -2.76
C VAL A 441 20.54 -18.87 -3.38
N ILE A 442 20.15 -18.47 -4.59
CA ILE A 442 19.12 -19.14 -5.37
C ILE A 442 19.76 -19.75 -6.61
N ALA A 443 19.68 -21.06 -6.75
CA ALA A 443 20.28 -21.84 -7.82
C ALA A 443 19.17 -22.30 -8.79
N ASP A 444 18.97 -21.56 -9.88
CA ASP A 444 17.91 -21.87 -10.84
C ASP A 444 18.29 -23.03 -11.76
N GLU A 445 17.32 -23.89 -12.08
CA GLU A 445 17.52 -25.09 -12.91
C GLU A 445 18.67 -26.01 -12.44
N VAL A 446 18.89 -26.11 -11.11
CA VAL A 446 20.00 -26.87 -10.50
C VAL A 446 20.05 -28.35 -10.91
N HIS A 447 18.91 -28.92 -11.27
CA HIS A 447 18.75 -30.31 -11.70
C HIS A 447 19.30 -30.55 -13.12
N HIS A 448 19.36 -29.52 -13.96
CA HIS A 448 20.05 -29.56 -15.26
C HIS A 448 21.53 -29.15 -15.14
N ALA A 449 21.91 -28.46 -14.05
CA ALA A 449 23.26 -28.01 -13.75
C ALA A 449 24.12 -29.03 -12.97
N LEU A 450 23.79 -30.33 -12.99
CA LEU A 450 24.47 -31.38 -12.19
C LEU A 450 25.87 -31.81 -12.70
N SER A 451 26.60 -30.99 -13.47
CA SER A 451 28.02 -31.28 -13.71
C SER A 451 28.83 -31.00 -12.43
N ALA A 452 29.90 -31.76 -12.20
CA ALA A 452 30.77 -31.59 -11.02
C ALA A 452 31.39 -30.18 -10.93
N GLU A 453 31.49 -29.48 -12.06
CA GLU A 453 32.04 -28.12 -12.16
C GLU A 453 31.06 -27.04 -11.69
N TYR A 454 29.75 -27.23 -11.89
CA TYR A 454 28.74 -26.26 -11.48
C TYR A 454 28.42 -26.31 -9.98
N LYS A 455 28.50 -27.49 -9.36
CA LYS A 455 28.38 -27.64 -7.89
C LYS A 455 29.51 -26.92 -7.14
N LYS A 456 30.73 -26.94 -7.69
CA LYS A 456 31.89 -26.28 -7.08
C LYS A 456 31.61 -24.81 -6.79
N GLY A 457 31.06 -24.04 -7.73
CA GLY A 457 30.83 -22.61 -7.55
C GLY A 457 29.91 -22.25 -6.38
N ILE A 458 28.91 -23.08 -6.08
CA ILE A 458 27.93 -22.83 -5.00
C ILE A 458 28.49 -23.22 -3.62
N GLU A 459 29.34 -24.25 -3.55
CA GLU A 459 29.90 -24.77 -2.29
C GLU A 459 30.54 -23.69 -1.40
N GLN A 460 31.18 -22.69 -2.01
CA GLN A 460 31.83 -21.60 -1.27
C GLN A 460 30.86 -20.73 -0.47
N TYR A 461 29.55 -20.76 -0.78
CA TYR A 461 28.52 -19.98 -0.09
C TYR A 461 27.70 -20.81 0.92
N ILE A 462 27.79 -22.15 0.88
CA ILE A 462 27.00 -23.05 1.76
C ILE A 462 27.30 -22.78 3.25
N GLY A 463 28.55 -22.49 3.60
CA GLY A 463 28.94 -22.30 5.00
C GLY A 463 28.34 -21.07 5.70
N ASN A 464 27.93 -20.05 4.92
CA ASN A 464 27.54 -18.74 5.47
C ASN A 464 26.16 -18.24 4.98
N SER A 465 25.53 -18.94 4.03
CA SER A 465 24.31 -18.49 3.35
C SER A 465 23.19 -19.53 3.43
N ILE A 466 21.95 -19.08 3.32
CA ILE A 466 20.83 -19.98 2.99
C ILE A 466 20.93 -20.28 1.49
N VAL A 467 20.89 -21.55 1.10
CA VAL A 467 21.00 -21.99 -0.30
C VAL A 467 19.74 -22.77 -0.70
N VAL A 468 19.07 -22.30 -1.75
CA VAL A 468 17.86 -22.92 -2.30
C VAL A 468 18.06 -23.21 -3.77
N GLY A 469 17.83 -24.45 -4.21
CA GLY A 469 17.92 -24.88 -5.60
C GLY A 469 16.61 -25.36 -6.21
#